data_AF-A0A6V7ITK6-F1
#
_entry.id   AF-A0A6V7ITK6-F1
#
_cell.length_a   1.000
_cell.length_b   1.000
_cell.length_c   1.000
_cell.angle_alpha   90.00
_cell.angle_beta   90.00
_cell.angle_gamma   90.00
#
_symmetry.space_group_name_H-M   'P 1'
#
loop_
_entity.id
_entity.type
_entity.pdbx_description
1 polymer ?
#
loop_
_entity_poly.entity_id
_entity_poly.type
_entity_poly.pdbx_seq_one_letter_code
_entity_poly.pdbx_strand_id
1 'polypeptide(L)'
;LLGCDVKKLAEAFTHRTIDARGDVVISPLNRELAIYARDALAKAVYDRLFTWLVARLNRSLQPESNHQTGVIGILDIYGFEIFKKN
;
A
#
# COMPACT_ATOMS: atom_id res chain seq x y z
N LEU A 1 -5.24 0.98 -15.97
CA LEU A 1 -5.42 1.43 -14.57
C LEU A 1 -4.09 1.79 -13.90
N LEU A 2 -3.17 0.84 -13.71
CA LEU A 2 -1.90 1.09 -12.99
C LEU A 2 -0.78 1.73 -13.84
N GLY A 3 -0.98 1.91 -15.14
CA GLY A 3 0.05 2.47 -16.03
C GLY A 3 1.26 1.55 -16.28
N CYS A 4 1.17 0.26 -15.92
CA CYS A 4 2.22 -0.73 -16.11
C CYS A 4 2.00 -1.57 -17.38
N ASP A 5 3.10 -2.07 -17.95
CA ASP A 5 3.03 -3.08 -19.02
C ASP A 5 2.47 -4.41 -18.48
N VAL A 6 1.52 -4.99 -19.21
CA VAL A 6 0.77 -6.18 -18.79
C VAL A 6 1.68 -7.41 -18.72
N LYS A 7 2.62 -7.57 -19.65
CA LYS A 7 3.51 -8.73 -19.69
C LYS A 7 4.50 -8.70 -18.54
N LYS A 8 5.13 -7.53 -18.33
CA LYS A 8 6.05 -7.34 -17.19
C LYS A 8 5.36 -7.55 -15.84
N LEU A 9 4.11 -7.09 -15.71
CA LEU A 9 3.34 -7.29 -14.49
C LEU A 9 3.00 -8.77 -14.26
N ALA A 10 2.61 -9.49 -15.33
CA ALA A 10 2.35 -10.92 -15.25
C ALA A 10 3.61 -11.71 -14.86
N GLU A 11 4.76 -11.40 -15.45
CA GLU A 11 6.06 -11.99 -15.10
C GLU A 11 6.42 -11.71 -13.63
N ALA A 12 6.25 -10.47 -13.17
CA ALA A 12 6.53 -10.09 -11.78
C ALA A 12 5.68 -10.85 -10.74
N PHE A 13 4.45 -11.24 -11.10
CA PHE A 13 3.59 -12.04 -10.22
C PHE A 13 3.86 -13.55 -10.28
N THR A 14 4.47 -14.02 -11.37
CA THR A 14 4.66 -15.46 -11.63
C THR A 14 6.10 -15.91 -11.48
N HIS A 15 7.05 -14.99 -11.40
CA HIS A 15 8.47 -15.27 -11.28
C HIS A 15 9.11 -14.40 -10.21
N ARG A 16 10.03 -14.99 -9.46
CA ARG A 16 10.91 -14.27 -8.55
C ARG A 16 12.28 -14.15 -9.19
N THR A 17 12.81 -12.93 -9.17
CA THR A 17 14.17 -12.63 -9.59
C THR A 17 15.05 -12.55 -8.35
N ILE A 18 16.14 -13.31 -8.32
CA ILE A 18 17.14 -13.30 -7.24
C ILE A 18 18.45 -12.83 -7.87
N ASP A 19 18.98 -11.71 -7.37
CA ASP A 19 20.30 -11.22 -7.75
C ASP A 19 21.35 -11.81 -6.80
N ALA A 20 22.25 -12.63 -7.33
CA ALA A 20 23.32 -13.29 -6.62
C ALA A 20 24.67 -12.83 -7.17
N ARG A 21 25.12 -11.64 -6.72
CA ARG A 21 26.48 -11.10 -6.97
C ARG A 21 26.87 -11.08 -8.45
N GLY A 22 25.95 -10.65 -9.32
CA GLY A 22 26.18 -10.52 -10.77
C GLY A 22 25.40 -11.52 -11.61
N ASP A 23 24.92 -12.62 -11.01
CA ASP A 23 24.03 -13.56 -11.67
C ASP A 23 22.58 -13.29 -11.28
N VAL A 24 21.73 -13.07 -12.28
CA VAL A 24 20.29 -12.89 -12.11
C VAL A 24 19.61 -14.23 -12.36
N VAL A 25 19.12 -14.85 -11.30
CA VAL A 25 18.36 -16.10 -11.39
C VAL A 25 16.87 -15.79 -11.36
N ILE A 26 16.16 -16.17 -12.41
CA ILE A 26 14.71 -16.08 -12.50
C ILE A 26 14.13 -17.47 -12.22
N SER A 27 13.25 -17.57 -11.23
CA SER A 27 12.59 -18.83 -10.88
C SER A 27 11.08 -18.64 -10.80
N PRO A 28 10.28 -19.60 -11.30
CA PRO A 28 8.83 -19.52 -11.22
C PRO A 28 8.36 -19.57 -9.76
N LEU A 29 7.29 -18.84 -9.47
CA LEU A 29 6.55 -18.88 -8.22
C LEU A 29 5.49 -19.97 -8.28
N ASN A 30 5.19 -20.57 -7.12
CA ASN A 30 4.01 -21.43 -7.02
C ASN A 30 2.73 -20.58 -6.99
N ARG A 31 1.59 -21.22 -7.21
CA ARG A 31 0.28 -20.56 -7.29
C ARG A 31 -0.07 -19.77 -6.02
N GLU A 32 0.23 -20.32 -4.84
CA GLU A 32 -0.10 -19.69 -3.56
C GLU A 32 0.68 -18.39 -3.34
N LEU A 33 1.99 -18.41 -3.64
CA LEU A 33 2.84 -17.22 -3.55
C LEU A 33 2.44 -16.14 -4.55
N ALA A 34 2.04 -16.52 -5.76
CA ALA A 34 1.52 -15.57 -6.75
C ALA A 34 0.22 -14.89 -6.29
N ILE A 35 -0.70 -15.65 -5.68
CA ILE A 35 -1.93 -15.11 -5.07
C ILE A 35 -1.59 -14.17 -3.91
N TYR A 36 -0.68 -14.58 -3.03
CA TYR A 36 -0.23 -13.75 -1.92
C TYR A 36 0.39 -12.43 -2.40
N ALA A 37 1.24 -12.47 -3.44
CA ALA A 37 1.85 -11.29 -4.03
C ALA A 37 0.80 -10.33 -4.62
N ARG A 38 -0.23 -10.85 -5.29
CA ARG A 38 -1.37 -10.06 -5.79
C ARG A 38 -2.08 -9.35 -4.64
N ASP A 39 -2.43 -10.09 -3.59
CA ASP A 39 -3.20 -9.54 -2.46
C ASP A 39 -2.37 -8.53 -1.66
N ALA A 40 -1.07 -8.79 -1.50
CA ALA A 40 -0.13 -7.87 -0.90
C ALA A 40 0.00 -6.58 -1.73
N LEU A 41 0.10 -6.67 -3.07
CA LEU A 41 0.12 -5.49 -3.92
C LEU A 41 -1.17 -4.69 -3.78
N ALA A 42 -2.34 -5.34 -3.81
CA ALA A 42 -3.62 -4.67 -3.68
C ALA A 42 -3.72 -3.88 -2.35
N LYS A 43 -3.35 -4.52 -1.23
CA LYS A 43 -3.28 -3.85 0.09
C LYS A 43 -2.31 -2.68 0.07
N ALA A 44 -1.12 -2.86 -0.49
CA ALA A 44 -0.08 -1.84 -0.53
C ALA A 44 -0.41 -0.66 -1.46
N VAL A 45 -1.24 -0.86 -2.49
CA VAL A 45 -1.77 0.20 -3.34
C VAL A 45 -2.83 1.00 -2.57
N TYR A 46 -3.77 0.32 -1.92
CA TYR A 46 -4.81 0.97 -1.14
C TYR A 46 -4.23 1.79 0.03
N ASP A 47 -3.27 1.23 0.76
CA ASP A 47 -2.58 1.90 1.86
C ASP A 47 -1.88 3.19 1.42
N ARG A 48 -1.14 3.13 0.30
CA ARG A 48 -0.50 4.32 -0.30
C ARG A 48 -1.52 5.36 -0.78
N LEU A 49 -2.63 4.92 -1.37
CA LEU A 49 -3.71 5.81 -1.81
C LEU A 49 -4.33 6.54 -0.62
N PHE A 50 -4.65 5.81 0.46
CA PHE A 50 -5.24 6.38 1.67
C PHE A 50 -4.29 7.38 2.33
N THR A 51 -3.01 7.02 2.47
CA THR A 51 -1.96 7.90 3.02
C THR A 51 -1.82 9.18 2.17
N TRP A 52 -1.79 9.04 0.84
CA TRP A 52 -1.74 10.19 -0.07
C TRP A 52 -2.97 11.08 0.07
N LEU A 53 -4.16 10.50 0.20
CA LEU A 53 -5.42 11.22 0.38
C LEU A 53 -5.41 12.04 1.67
N VAL A 54 -5.02 11.45 2.79
CA VAL A 54 -4.88 12.15 4.08
C VAL A 54 -3.88 13.30 3.96
N ALA A 55 -2.71 13.06 3.37
CA ALA A 55 -1.73 14.12 3.15
C ALA A 55 -2.26 15.25 2.24
N ARG A 56 -3.04 14.91 1.21
CA ARG A 56 -3.66 15.87 0.31
C ARG A 56 -4.71 16.74 1.01
N LEU A 57 -5.51 16.14 1.90
CA LEU A 57 -6.50 16.84 2.72
C LEU A 57 -5.82 17.76 3.73
N ASN A 58 -4.81 17.27 4.45
CA ASN A 58 -4.06 18.07 5.42
C ASN A 58 -3.43 19.30 4.77
N ARG A 59 -2.88 19.18 3.56
CA ARG A 59 -2.37 20.34 2.80
C ARG A 59 -3.47 21.33 2.41
N SER A 60 -4.66 20.86 2.05
CA SER A 60 -5.78 21.75 1.70
C SER A 60 -6.38 22.48 2.91
N LEU A 61 -6.31 21.87 4.08
CA LEU A 61 -6.88 22.40 5.33
C LEU A 61 -5.85 23.16 6.17
N GLN A 62 -4.60 23.23 5.72
CA GLN A 62 -3.53 23.90 6.45
C GLN A 62 -3.83 25.39 6.58
N PRO A 63 -3.77 25.98 7.78
CA PRO A 63 -3.98 27.41 7.98
C PRO A 63 -2.89 28.23 7.29
N GLU A 64 -3.27 29.37 6.71
CA GLU A 64 -2.35 30.33 6.04
C GLU A 64 -1.34 30.96 7.01
N SER A 65 -1.66 31.04 8.31
CA SER A 65 -0.77 31.62 9.32
C SER A 65 -0.53 30.65 10.48
N ASN A 66 0.73 30.58 10.91
CA ASN A 66 1.17 29.70 12.00
C ASN A 66 0.87 30.29 13.40
N HIS A 67 -0.06 31.25 13.50
CA HIS A 67 -0.39 31.99 14.72
C HIS A 67 -1.61 31.38 15.40
N GLN A 68 -1.56 30.08 15.70
CA GLN A 68 -2.59 29.43 16.50
C GLN A 68 -2.21 29.48 17.98
N THR A 69 -3.05 30.10 18.79
CA THR A 69 -2.88 30.22 20.25
C THR A 69 -3.36 28.98 21.01
N GLY A 70 -3.97 28.01 20.33
CA GLY A 70 -4.44 26.74 20.90
C GLY A 70 -5.01 25.79 19.83
N VAL A 71 -5.09 24.50 20.15
CA VAL A 71 -5.62 23.42 19.27
C VAL A 71 -6.65 22.60 20.05
N ILE A 72 -7.78 22.30 19.42
CA ILE A 72 -8.78 21.34 19.92
C ILE A 72 -8.70 20.08 19.05
N GLY A 73 -8.39 18.94 19.65
CA GLY A 73 -8.38 17.64 18.97
C GLY A 73 -9.68 16.87 19.19
N ILE A 74 -10.20 16.26 18.14
CA ILE A 74 -11.33 15.33 18.19
C ILE A 74 -10.79 13.94 17.88
N LEU A 75 -11.08 12.96 18.73
CA LEU A 75 -10.66 11.57 18.56
C LEU A 75 -11.88 10.72 18.19
N ASP A 76 -11.86 10.18 16.97
CA ASP A 76 -12.82 9.18 16.50
C ASP A 76 -12.06 7.89 16.18
N ILE A 77 -12.38 6.82 16.90
CA ILE A 77 -11.73 5.53 16.78
C ILE A 77 -12.78 4.44 16.65
N TYR A 78 -12.40 3.34 16.00
CA TYR A 78 -13.29 2.21 15.79
C TYR A 78 -13.76 1.61 17.13
N GLY A 79 -14.99 1.09 17.14
CA GLY A 79 -15.61 0.44 18.30
C GLY A 79 -15.22 -1.03 18.46
N PHE A 80 -15.82 -1.68 19.44
CA PHE A 80 -15.56 -3.10 19.72
C PHE A 80 -16.30 -4.01 18.72
N GLU A 81 -15.59 -4.95 18.09
CA GLU A 81 -16.16 -5.94 17.18
C GLU A 81 -15.78 -7.36 17.65
N ILE A 82 -16.74 -8.29 17.63
CA ILE A 82 -16.51 -9.70 17.98
C ILE A 82 -16.78 -10.56 16.74
N PHE A 83 -15.71 -11.09 16.14
CA PHE A 83 -15.80 -12.01 15.02
C PHE A 83 -15.58 -13.46 15.47
N LYS A 84 -16.09 -14.43 14.68
CA LYS A 84 -15.81 -15.86 14.91
C LYS A 84 -14.31 -16.19 14.82
N LYS A 85 -13.57 -15.40 14.03
CA LYS A 85 -12.11 -15.39 13.95
C LYS A 85 -11.68 -13.94 13.90
N ASN A 86 -10.96 -13.49 14.93
CA ASN A 86 -10.36 -12.17 15.01
C ASN A 86 -9.00 -12.17 14.30
#